data_AF-A0A659UE98-F1
#
_entry.id   AF-A0A659UE98-F1
#
_cell.length_a   1.000
_cell.length_b   1.000
_cell.length_c   1.000
_cell.angle_alpha   90.00
_cell.angle_beta   90.00
_cell.angle_gamma   90.00
#
_symmetry.space_group_name_H-M   'P 1'
#
loop_
_entity.id
_entity.type
_entity.pdbx_description
1 polymer ?
#
loop_
_entity_poly.entity_id
_entity_poly.type
_entity_poly.pdbx_seq_one_letter_code
_entity_poly.pdbx_strand_id
1 'polypeptide(L)'
;FFPAGSELYAQGEKAGAFYQVEFGAVRIYRLLADGRRQISAFHLAGETFGFEGDTTHHFFAEAINATGVRAFRFSAGADMSHQLLPLALKGLTRA
;
A
#
# COMPACT_ATOMS: atom_id res chain seq x y z
N PHE A 1 -13.38 7.92 -1.87
CA PHE A 1 -12.44 7.98 -0.73
C PHE A 1 -12.82 6.90 0.27
N PHE A 2 -11.88 6.48 1.10
CA PHE A 2 -12.05 5.46 2.14
C PHE A 2 -12.32 6.15 3.49
N PRO A 3 -13.39 5.78 4.22
CA PRO A 3 -13.59 6.21 5.60
C PRO A 3 -12.49 5.71 6.54
N ALA A 4 -12.35 6.35 7.71
CA ALA A 4 -11.48 5.88 8.78
C ALA A 4 -11.82 4.43 9.16
N GLY A 5 -10.80 3.59 9.34
CA GLY A 5 -10.97 2.17 9.67
C GLY A 5 -11.21 1.26 8.47
N SER A 6 -11.38 1.81 7.26
CA SER A 6 -11.63 0.98 6.06
C SER A 6 -10.35 0.35 5.57
N GLU A 7 -10.40 -0.94 5.27
CA GLU A 7 -9.32 -1.66 4.60
C GLU A 7 -9.28 -1.28 3.12
N LEU A 8 -8.07 -1.03 2.61
CA LEU A 8 -7.81 -0.80 1.19
C LEU A 8 -7.47 -2.12 0.50
N TYR A 9 -6.75 -2.99 1.21
CA TYR A 9 -6.56 -4.41 0.89
C TYR A 9 -6.18 -5.16 2.18
N ALA A 10 -6.48 -6.45 2.20
CA ALA A 10 -6.16 -7.34 3.30
C ALA A 10 -4.95 -8.24 3.00
N GLN A 11 -4.33 -8.73 4.07
CA GLN A 11 -3.28 -9.74 3.94
C GLN A 11 -3.84 -11.00 3.25
N GLY A 12 -3.11 -11.53 2.28
CA GLY A 12 -3.50 -12.70 1.49
C GLY A 12 -4.36 -12.39 0.27
N GLU A 13 -4.81 -11.14 0.09
CA GLU A 13 -5.52 -10.74 -1.12
C GLU A 13 -4.58 -10.65 -2.32
N LYS A 14 -5.15 -10.78 -3.52
CA LYS A 14 -4.41 -10.68 -4.77
C LYS A 14 -3.82 -9.28 -4.93
N ALA A 15 -2.49 -9.22 -5.01
CA ALA A 15 -1.77 -8.01 -5.41
C ALA A 15 -1.78 -7.83 -6.93
N GLY A 16 -1.72 -6.58 -7.37
CA GLY A 16 -1.78 -6.22 -8.79
C GLY A 16 -1.94 -4.73 -9.05
N ALA A 17 -2.08 -3.93 -8.00
CA ALA A 17 -2.01 -2.49 -8.05
C ALA A 17 -1.04 -1.99 -6.97
N PHE A 18 -0.42 -0.84 -7.23
CA PHE A 18 0.13 0.01 -6.19
C PHE A 18 -0.72 1.26 -6.08
N TYR A 19 -0.53 2.00 -5.00
CA TYR A 19 -1.41 3.10 -4.63
C TYR A 19 -0.59 4.33 -4.31
N GLN A 20 -1.11 5.52 -4.64
CA GLN A 20 -0.63 6.79 -4.13
C GLN A 20 -1.70 7.41 -3.26
N VAL A 21 -1.33 7.91 -2.08
CA VAL A 21 -2.25 8.67 -1.23
C VAL A 21 -2.44 10.06 -1.84
N GLU A 22 -3.66 10.42 -2.19
CA GLU A 22 -4.02 11.75 -2.68
C GLU A 22 -4.26 12.71 -1.51
N PHE A 23 -4.92 12.23 -0.45
CA PHE A 23 -5.11 12.93 0.82
C PHE A 23 -5.39 11.91 1.94
N GLY A 24 -5.23 12.33 3.20
CA GLY A 24 -5.41 11.47 4.36
C GLY A 24 -4.16 10.67 4.70
N ALA A 25 -4.34 9.49 5.30
CA ALA A 25 -3.23 8.65 5.73
C ALA A 25 -3.60 7.16 5.74
N VAL A 26 -2.64 6.32 5.35
CA VAL A 26 -2.73 4.86 5.36
C VAL A 26 -1.72 4.29 6.35
N ARG A 27 -2.12 3.25 7.10
CA ARG A 27 -1.19 2.42 7.88
C ARG A 27 -1.04 1.05 7.23
N ILE A 28 0.18 0.52 7.24
CA ILE A 28 0.51 -0.84 6.83
C ILE A 28 0.77 -1.66 8.09
N TYR A 29 0.16 -2.83 8.21
CA TYR A 29 0.34 -3.68 9.39
C TYR A 29 0.18 -5.16 9.10
N ARG A 30 0.65 -6.00 10.03
CA ARG A 30 0.30 -7.42 10.10
C ARG A 30 -0.44 -7.71 11.41
N LEU A 31 -1.29 -8.73 11.40
CA LEU A 31 -1.83 -9.30 12.63
C LEU A 31 -0.84 -10.33 13.19
N LEU A 32 -0.58 -10.24 14.48
CA LEU A 32 0.16 -11.23 15.23
C LEU A 32 -0.81 -12.31 15.75
N ALA A 33 -0.29 -13.49 16.09
CA ALA A 33 -1.09 -14.61 16.57
C ALA A 33 -1.88 -14.29 17.86
N ASP A 34 -1.43 -13.30 18.63
CA ASP A 34 -2.11 -12.80 19.84
C ASP A 34 -3.15 -11.70 19.56
N GLY A 35 -3.45 -11.43 18.29
CA GLY A 35 -4.43 -10.43 17.87
C GLY A 35 -3.91 -9.00 17.82
N ARG A 36 -2.66 -8.73 18.23
CA ARG A 36 -2.07 -7.40 18.11
C ARG A 36 -1.78 -7.05 16.66
N ARG A 37 -1.84 -5.75 16.36
CA ARG A 37 -1.42 -5.17 15.09
C ARG A 37 0.01 -4.65 15.23
N GLN A 38 0.94 -5.20 14.46
CA GLN A 38 2.26 -4.62 14.32
C GLN A 38 2.26 -3.70 13.10
N ILE A 39 2.35 -2.39 13.34
CA ILE A 39 2.45 -1.40 12.27
C ILE A 39 3.87 -1.45 11.70
N SER A 40 3.99 -1.59 10.38
CA SER A 40 5.27 -1.58 9.67
C SER A 40 5.56 -0.23 9.00
N ALA A 41 4.52 0.49 8.57
CA ALA A 41 4.69 1.79 7.93
C ALA A 41 3.44 2.66 8.01
N PHE A 42 3.65 3.97 7.82
CA PHE A 42 2.60 4.95 7.55
C PHE A 42 2.88 5.62 6.19
N HIS A 43 1.83 5.89 5.44
CA HIS A 43 1.90 6.63 4.18
C HIS A 43 0.94 7.82 4.19
N LEU A 44 1.44 8.99 3.84
CA LEU A 44 0.74 10.27 3.79
C LEU A 44 0.56 10.74 2.34
N ALA A 45 -0.14 11.86 2.16
CA ALA A 45 -0.39 12.46 0.84
C ALA A 45 0.89 12.61 -0.01
N GLY A 46 0.80 12.20 -1.28
CA GLY A 46 1.90 12.15 -2.25
C GLY A 46 2.68 10.83 -2.23
N GLU A 47 2.52 10.00 -1.20
CA GLU A 47 3.34 8.82 -0.99
C GLU A 47 2.69 7.55 -1.55
N THR A 48 3.53 6.61 -1.95
CA THR A 48 3.11 5.37 -2.59
C THR A 48 3.29 4.16 -1.68
N PHE A 49 2.39 3.17 -1.80
CA PHE A 49 2.40 1.91 -1.06
C PHE A 49 1.80 0.77 -1.89
N GLY A 50 1.87 -0.47 -1.38
CA GLY A 50 1.29 -1.65 -2.04
C GLY A 50 2.20 -2.30 -3.08
N PHE A 51 3.50 -2.00 -3.07
CA PHE A 51 4.47 -2.73 -3.87
C PHE A 51 4.68 -4.13 -3.28
N GLU A 52 4.43 -5.16 -4.09
CA GLU A 52 4.64 -6.56 -3.72
C GLU A 52 5.60 -7.21 -4.71
N GLY A 53 6.47 -8.09 -4.21
CA GLY A 53 7.39 -8.87 -5.05
C GLY A 53 6.72 -10.06 -5.75
N ASP A 54 5.50 -10.40 -5.34
CA ASP A 54 4.67 -11.48 -5.89
C ASP A 54 3.22 -11.02 -6.11
N THR A 55 2.29 -11.96 -6.30
CA THR A 55 0.88 -11.67 -6.59
C THR A 55 -0.01 -11.58 -5.35
N THR A 56 0.56 -11.41 -4.15
CA THR A 56 -0.17 -11.44 -2.88
C THR A 56 0.21 -10.27 -1.99
N HIS A 57 -0.77 -9.70 -1.30
CA HIS A 57 -0.49 -8.72 -0.25
C HIS A 57 0.00 -9.40 1.02
N HIS A 58 1.21 -9.07 1.46
CA HIS A 58 1.80 -9.66 2.67
C HIS A 58 1.38 -8.95 3.97
N PHE A 59 0.78 -7.77 3.82
CA PHE A 59 0.30 -6.91 4.91
C PHE A 59 -1.12 -6.40 4.64
N PHE A 60 -1.76 -5.88 5.67
CA PHE A 60 -2.97 -5.08 5.55
C PHE A 60 -2.61 -3.63 5.24
N ALA A 61 -3.46 -2.96 4.46
CA ALA A 61 -3.48 -1.50 4.34
C ALA A 61 -4.82 -0.95 4.81
N GLU A 62 -4.81 0.01 5.74
CA GLU A 62 -6.03 0.57 6.31
C GLU A 62 -5.97 2.11 6.38
N ALA A 63 -7.09 2.76 6.04
CA ALA A 63 -7.26 4.20 6.15
C ALA A 63 -7.35 4.63 7.62
N ILE A 64 -6.50 5.56 8.05
CA ILE A 64 -6.50 6.08 9.42
C ILE A 64 -7.60 7.13 9.61
N ASN A 65 -7.84 7.95 8.58
CA ASN A 65 -8.89 8.96 8.51
C ASN A 65 -9.55 8.92 7.12
N ALA A 66 -10.38 9.92 6.79
CA ALA A 66 -10.89 10.07 5.43
C ALA A 66 -9.72 10.16 4.42
N THR A 67 -9.56 9.13 3.60
CA THR A 67 -8.35 8.92 2.80
C THR A 67 -8.70 8.69 1.33
N GLY A 68 -8.14 9.50 0.44
CA GLY A 68 -8.20 9.30 -1.00
C GLY A 68 -6.95 8.60 -1.49
N VAL A 69 -7.09 7.57 -2.31
CA VAL A 69 -5.96 6.94 -2.99
C VAL A 69 -6.22 6.82 -4.49
N ARG A 70 -5.15 6.90 -5.28
CA ARG A 70 -5.14 6.54 -6.69
C ARG A 70 -4.48 5.18 -6.85
N ALA A 71 -5.17 4.25 -7.48
CA ALA A 71 -4.64 2.93 -7.80
C ALA A 71 -4.02 2.92 -9.20
N PHE A 72 -2.82 2.35 -9.29
CA PHE A 72 -2.09 2.14 -10.54
C PHE A 72 -1.97 0.63 -10.76
N ARG A 73 -2.53 0.14 -11.86
CA ARG A 73 -2.51 -1.28 -12.21
C ARG A 73 -1.48 -1.54 -13.31
N PHE A 74 -0.80 -2.66 -13.22
CA PHE A 74 0.08 -3.12 -14.28
C PHE A 74 -0.75 -3.75 -15.39
N SER A 75 -0.58 -3.31 -16.64
CA SER A 75 -1.04 -4.09 -17.78
C SER A 75 -0.03 -5.21 -18.05
N ALA A 76 -0.54 -6.41 -18.32
CA ALA A 76 0.31 -7.51 -18.73
C ALA A 76 1.07 -7.13 -20.01
N GLY A 77 2.40 -7.10 -19.94
CA GLY A 77 3.29 -6.81 -21.08
C GLY A 77 3.79 -5.37 -21.23
N ALA A 78 3.40 -4.43 -20.36
CA ALA A 78 4.01 -3.10 -20.36
C ALA A 78 5.25 -3.06 -19.46
N ASP A 79 6.42 -2.78 -20.03
CA ASP A 79 7.63 -2.52 -19.25
C ASP A 79 7.55 -1.14 -18.59
N MET A 80 7.08 -1.12 -17.34
CA MET A 80 6.96 0.08 -16.51
C MET A 80 8.12 0.19 -15.50
N SER A 81 9.14 -0.65 -15.60
CA SER A 81 10.24 -0.75 -14.63
C SER A 81 10.91 0.61 -14.38
N HIS A 82 11.17 1.38 -15.43
CA HIS A 82 11.78 2.71 -15.37
C HIS A 82 10.97 3.75 -14.56
N GLN A 83 9.63 3.61 -14.52
CA GLN A 83 8.77 4.50 -13.76
C GLN A 83 8.56 4.02 -12.32
N LEU A 84 8.53 2.70 -12.11
CA LEU A 84 8.23 2.08 -10.83
C LEU A 84 9.43 2.02 -9.90
N LEU A 85 10.60 1.68 -10.44
CA LEU A 85 11.80 1.51 -9.62
C LEU A 85 12.12 2.77 -8.80
N PRO A 86 12.06 4.01 -9.35
CA PRO A 86 12.26 5.21 -8.53
C PRO A 86 11.21 5.39 -7.42
N LEU A 87 9.95 5.00 -7.65
CA LEU A 87 8.88 5.09 -6.66
C LEU A 87 9.06 4.05 -5.54
N ALA A 88 9.41 2.81 -5.90
CA ALA A 88 9.71 1.74 -4.96
C ALA A 88 10.94 2.08 -4.09
N LEU A 89 12.02 2.59 -4.70
CA LEU A 89 13.23 2.99 -3.99
C LEU A 89 12.99 4.14 -3.00
N LYS A 90 12.17 5.14 -3.37
CA LYS A 90 11.74 6.20 -2.44
C LYS A 90 10.99 5.64 -1.22
N GLY A 91 10.26 4.52 -1.40
CA GLY A 91 9.62 3.81 -0.30
C GLY A 91 10.61 3.17 0.66
N LEU A 92 11.72 2.62 0.14
CA LEU A 92 12.74 1.93 0.94
C LEU A 92 13.61 2.85 1.80
N THR A 93 13.81 4.11 1.40
CA THR A 93 14.64 5.07 2.16
C THR A 93 14.02 5.54 3.48
N ARG A 94 12.88 4.98 3.89
CA ARG A 94 12.14 5.40 5.09
C ARG A 94 11.90 4.30 6.12
N ALA A 95 12.50 3.12 5.91
CA ALA A 95 12.57 2.05 6.91
C ALA A 95 13.77 2.23 7.85
#